data_AF-A0A2S7WR85-F1
#
_entry.id   AF-A0A2S7WR85-F1
#
_cell.length_a   1.000
_cell.length_b   1.000
_cell.length_c   1.000
_cell.angle_alpha   90.00
_cell.angle_beta   90.00
_cell.angle_gamma   90.00
#
_symmetry.space_group_name_H-M   'P 1'
#
loop_
_entity.id
_entity.type
_entity.pdbx_description
1 polymer ?
#
loop_
_entity_poly.entity_id
_entity_poly.type
_entity_poly.pdbx_seq_one_letter_code
_entity_poly.pdbx_strand_id
1 'polypeptide(L)'
;MENRTIRVLGKRGKERVVLISNRLAMALYNYLAEQRKTGKITAYLFVSSKKDTGYTDAGLKRLIVLFREICGFHFSAHMLKHTFATLMLKGGCDIYTLSKMMGHSNIKITTGYTWLITDDLRAQLYKHPLEY
;
A
#
# COMPACT_ATOMS: atom_id res chain seq x y z
N MET A 1 -13.44 -0.47 -14.81
CA MET A 1 -12.88 0.40 -13.75
C MET A 1 -12.30 1.66 -14.39
N GLU A 2 -13.14 2.51 -14.98
CA GLU A 2 -12.73 3.62 -15.88
C GLU A 2 -11.78 4.64 -15.24
N ASN A 3 -11.93 4.92 -13.93
CA ASN A 3 -11.14 5.96 -13.27
C ASN A 3 -9.90 5.47 -12.51
N ARG A 4 -9.63 4.15 -12.48
CA ARG A 4 -8.50 3.54 -11.70
C ARG A 4 -8.39 4.10 -10.28
N THR A 5 -9.51 4.16 -9.59
CA THR A 5 -9.62 4.64 -8.21
C THR A 5 -10.38 3.67 -7.35
N ILE A 6 -10.01 3.57 -6.07
CA ILE A 6 -10.74 2.86 -5.03
C ILE A 6 -11.21 3.87 -3.99
N ARG A 7 -12.50 3.82 -3.63
CA ARG A 7 -13.04 4.57 -2.49
C ARG A 7 -12.87 3.73 -1.23
N VAL A 8 -12.25 4.32 -0.21
CA VAL A 8 -12.02 3.71 1.09
C VAL A 8 -12.74 4.53 2.14
N LEU A 9 -13.66 3.91 2.88
CA LEU A 9 -14.30 4.52 4.03
C LEU A 9 -13.36 4.40 5.25
N GLY A 10 -12.85 5.54 5.71
CA GLY A 10 -11.94 5.62 6.85
C GLY A 10 -12.66 5.83 8.19
N LYS A 11 -11.85 5.94 9.25
CA LYS A 11 -12.32 6.23 10.61
C LYS A 11 -13.13 7.55 10.61
N ARG A 12 -14.23 7.58 11.38
CA ARG A 12 -15.17 8.71 11.49
C ARG A 12 -15.93 9.03 10.19
N GLY A 13 -16.14 8.03 9.32
CA GLY A 13 -16.92 8.19 8.09
C GLY A 13 -16.21 9.02 7.01
N LYS A 14 -14.90 9.30 7.17
CA LYS A 14 -14.15 10.06 6.17
C LYS A 14 -13.83 9.17 4.98
N GLU A 15 -14.41 9.48 3.84
CA GLU A 15 -14.07 8.84 2.59
C GLU A 15 -12.73 9.34 2.05
N ARG A 16 -12.00 8.43 1.38
CA ARG A 16 -10.76 8.74 0.70
C ARG A 16 -10.77 8.03 -0.65
N VAL A 17 -10.33 8.75 -1.68
CA VAL A 17 -10.11 8.17 -3.01
C VAL A 17 -8.64 7.84 -3.13
N VAL A 18 -8.32 6.58 -3.42
CA VAL A 18 -6.96 6.09 -3.63
C VAL A 18 -6.80 5.74 -5.10
N LEU A 19 -5.79 6.33 -5.74
CA LEU A 19 -5.39 6.00 -7.10
C LEU A 19 -4.71 4.63 -7.11
N ILE A 20 -5.01 3.81 -8.11
CA ILE A 20 -4.38 2.50 -8.29
C ILE A 20 -3.62 2.43 -9.61
N SER A 21 -2.48 1.73 -9.59
CA SER A 21 -1.70 1.49 -10.79
C SER A 21 -2.42 0.54 -11.76
N ASN A 22 -2.04 0.56 -13.03
CA ASN A 22 -2.54 -0.41 -14.02
C ASN A 22 -2.34 -1.86 -13.58
N ARG A 23 -1.17 -2.15 -12.99
CA ARG A 23 -0.85 -3.48 -12.49
C ARG A 23 -1.83 -3.92 -11.41
N LEU A 24 -2.17 -3.04 -10.46
CA LEU A 24 -3.15 -3.33 -9.42
C LEU A 24 -4.56 -3.45 -9.99
N ALA A 25 -4.94 -2.59 -10.95
CA ALA A 25 -6.24 -2.68 -11.62
C ALA A 25 -6.41 -4.03 -12.34
N MET A 26 -5.39 -4.51 -13.05
CA MET A 26 -5.41 -5.83 -13.70
C MET A 26 -5.47 -6.97 -12.68
N ALA A 27 -4.71 -6.89 -11.59
CA ALA A 27 -4.77 -7.91 -10.52
C ALA A 27 -6.16 -7.98 -9.88
N LEU A 28 -6.80 -6.83 -9.64
CA LEU A 28 -8.17 -6.77 -9.12
C LEU A 28 -9.20 -7.28 -10.12
N TYR A 29 -9.02 -6.98 -11.41
CA TYR A 29 -9.87 -7.52 -12.47
C TYR A 29 -9.82 -9.05 -12.48
N ASN A 30 -8.62 -9.64 -12.48
CA ASN A 30 -8.45 -11.09 -12.44
C ASN A 30 -9.02 -11.70 -11.14
N TYR A 31 -8.81 -11.04 -9.99
CA TYR A 31 -9.41 -11.46 -8.73
C TYR A 31 -10.95 -11.48 -8.81
N LEU A 32 -11.57 -10.44 -9.36
CA LEU A 32 -13.03 -10.37 -9.52
C LEU A 32 -13.53 -11.42 -10.51
N ALA A 33 -12.78 -11.70 -11.57
CA ALA A 33 -13.14 -12.71 -12.57
C ALA A 33 -13.04 -14.14 -12.02
N GLU A 34 -12.03 -14.45 -11.19
CA GLU A 34 -11.79 -15.81 -10.70
C GLU A 34 -12.45 -16.07 -9.34
N GLN A 35 -12.26 -15.19 -8.37
CA GLN A 35 -12.65 -15.46 -6.99
C GLN A 35 -14.16 -15.29 -6.74
N ARG A 36 -14.84 -14.43 -7.51
CA ARG A 36 -16.31 -14.27 -7.41
C ARG A 36 -17.12 -15.31 -8.20
N LYS A 37 -16.48 -16.17 -9.01
CA LYS A 37 -17.16 -17.33 -9.61
C LYS A 37 -17.69 -18.32 -8.56
N THR A 38 -17.25 -18.19 -7.31
CA THR A 38 -17.68 -19.03 -6.17
C THR A 38 -19.14 -18.85 -5.75
N GLY A 39 -19.93 -17.97 -6.40
CA GLY A 39 -21.37 -17.81 -6.12
C GLY A 39 -21.69 -17.12 -4.79
N LYS A 40 -20.69 -16.59 -4.09
CA LYS A 40 -20.86 -15.99 -2.76
C LYS A 40 -21.59 -14.66 -2.83
N ILE A 41 -22.64 -14.52 -2.01
CA ILE A 41 -23.44 -13.31 -1.92
C ILE A 41 -22.89 -12.43 -0.80
N THR A 42 -22.05 -11.45 -1.14
CA THR A 42 -21.46 -10.54 -0.15
C THR A 42 -21.11 -9.16 -0.73
N ALA A 43 -21.28 -8.13 0.08
CA ALA A 43 -20.97 -6.74 -0.30
C ALA A 43 -19.46 -6.42 -0.25
N TYR A 44 -18.65 -7.29 0.35
CA TYR A 44 -17.22 -7.04 0.51
C TYR A 44 -16.45 -7.26 -0.82
N LEU A 45 -15.43 -6.43 -1.04
CA LEU A 45 -14.52 -6.59 -2.17
C LEU A 45 -13.68 -7.86 -2.01
N PHE A 46 -12.94 -7.96 -0.90
CA PHE A 46 -12.17 -9.16 -0.56
C PHE A 46 -13.02 -10.11 0.29
N VAL A 47 -13.19 -11.33 -0.18
CA VAL A 47 -14.08 -12.33 0.43
C VAL A 47 -13.30 -13.43 1.13
N SER A 48 -13.86 -13.97 2.21
CA SER A 48 -13.36 -15.18 2.86
C SER A 48 -13.39 -16.37 1.90
N SER A 49 -12.38 -17.24 1.94
CA SER A 49 -12.40 -18.50 1.18
C SER A 49 -13.42 -19.50 1.74
N LYS A 50 -13.73 -19.42 3.05
CA LYS A 50 -14.55 -20.42 3.75
C LYS A 50 -16.01 -20.03 4.01
N LYS A 51 -16.34 -18.73 4.03
CA LYS A 51 -17.67 -18.21 4.40
C LYS A 51 -18.11 -17.12 3.43
N ASP A 52 -19.40 -16.78 3.44
CA ASP A 52 -20.00 -15.69 2.64
C ASP A 52 -19.85 -14.33 3.35
N THR A 53 -18.63 -14.06 3.80
CA THR A 53 -18.28 -12.86 4.57
C THR A 53 -17.06 -12.18 3.96
N GLY A 54 -16.82 -10.94 4.36
CA GLY A 54 -15.56 -10.25 4.08
C GLY A 54 -14.34 -11.00 4.61
N TYR A 55 -13.19 -10.71 4.02
CA TYR A 55 -11.91 -11.18 4.51
C TYR A 55 -11.62 -10.58 5.89
N THR A 56 -11.08 -11.37 6.82
CA THR A 56 -10.92 -10.97 8.22
C THR A 56 -9.51 -10.45 8.50
N ASP A 57 -9.37 -9.61 9.55
CA ASP A 57 -8.05 -9.14 10.03
C ASP A 57 -7.13 -10.31 10.42
N ALA A 58 -7.66 -11.33 11.09
CA ALA A 58 -6.91 -12.55 11.41
C ALA A 58 -6.49 -13.32 10.14
N GLY A 59 -7.31 -13.31 9.09
CA GLY A 59 -6.96 -13.84 7.77
C GLY A 59 -5.83 -13.05 7.12
N LEU A 60 -5.85 -11.72 7.22
CA LEU A 60 -4.82 -10.84 6.69
C LEU A 60 -3.48 -11.02 7.41
N LYS A 61 -3.50 -11.13 8.75
CA LYS A 61 -2.31 -11.43 9.55
C LYS A 61 -1.66 -12.75 9.14
N ARG A 62 -2.47 -13.82 8.99
CA ARG A 62 -1.97 -15.11 8.50
C ARG A 62 -1.42 -15.04 7.09
N LEU A 63 -2.05 -14.29 6.20
CA LEU A 63 -1.56 -14.07 4.84
C LEU A 63 -0.19 -13.38 4.85
N ILE A 64 0.00 -12.37 5.69
CA ILE A 64 1.31 -11.70 5.84
C ILE A 64 2.35 -12.69 6.37
N VAL A 65 2.02 -13.53 7.36
CA VAL A 65 2.94 -14.57 7.87
C VAL A 65 3.33 -15.54 6.76
N LEU A 66 2.37 -16.05 6.00
CA LEU A 66 2.63 -16.94 4.87
C LEU A 66 3.60 -16.29 3.86
N PHE A 67 3.37 -15.04 3.47
CA PHE A 67 4.28 -14.37 2.54
C PHE A 67 5.66 -14.11 3.12
N ARG A 68 5.80 -13.90 4.44
CA ARG A 68 7.13 -13.79 5.07
C ARG A 68 7.91 -15.10 4.95
N GLU A 69 7.25 -16.23 5.15
CA GLU A 69 7.86 -17.56 5.01
C GLU A 69 8.29 -17.80 3.56
N ILE A 70 7.43 -17.48 2.59
CA ILE A 70 7.74 -17.63 1.15
C ILE A 70 8.89 -16.71 0.73
N CYS A 71 8.89 -15.46 1.18
CA CYS A 71 9.88 -14.48 0.78
C CYS A 71 11.20 -14.59 1.55
N GLY A 72 11.22 -15.27 2.70
CA GLY A 72 12.41 -15.43 3.54
C GLY A 72 12.82 -14.17 4.32
N PHE A 73 11.93 -13.19 4.49
CA PHE A 73 12.21 -12.00 5.30
C PHE A 73 10.98 -11.43 6.01
N HIS A 74 11.22 -10.71 7.10
CA HIS A 74 10.16 -10.14 7.93
C HIS A 74 9.68 -8.78 7.39
N PHE A 75 8.36 -8.63 7.21
CA PHE A 75 7.74 -7.35 6.85
C PHE A 75 6.31 -7.22 7.40
N SER A 76 5.82 -6.02 7.67
CA SER A 76 4.42 -5.78 8.07
C SER A 76 3.67 -4.96 7.02
N ALA A 77 2.34 -4.89 7.12
CA ALA A 77 1.55 -3.99 6.27
C ALA A 77 1.97 -2.52 6.42
N HIS A 78 2.42 -2.13 7.61
CA HIS A 78 2.96 -0.79 7.84
C HIS A 78 4.29 -0.60 7.11
N MET A 79 5.19 -1.59 7.14
CA MET A 79 6.44 -1.54 6.38
C MET A 79 6.20 -1.48 4.87
N LEU A 80 5.23 -2.23 4.33
CA LEU A 80 4.86 -2.14 2.92
C LEU A 80 4.38 -0.73 2.54
N LYS A 81 3.59 -0.10 3.42
CA LYS A 81 3.19 1.31 3.24
C LYS A 81 4.39 2.24 3.29
N HIS A 82 5.36 1.98 4.16
CA HIS A 82 6.58 2.77 4.22
C HIS A 82 7.40 2.64 2.93
N THR A 83 7.59 1.41 2.46
CA THR A 83 8.29 1.15 1.19
C THR A 83 7.61 1.87 0.02
N PHE A 84 6.28 1.85 -0.06
CA PHE A 84 5.55 2.62 -1.08
C PHE A 84 5.88 4.11 -1.02
N ALA A 85 5.82 4.72 0.16
CA ALA A 85 6.12 6.14 0.34
C ALA A 85 7.57 6.49 -0.06
N THR A 86 8.53 5.71 0.42
CA THR A 86 9.95 5.91 0.08
C THR A 86 10.20 5.77 -1.41
N LEU A 87 9.63 4.75 -2.07
CA LEU A 87 9.78 4.56 -3.53
C LEU A 87 9.18 5.72 -4.32
N MET A 88 8.01 6.22 -3.92
CA MET A 88 7.38 7.37 -4.58
C MET A 88 8.25 8.63 -4.47
N LEU A 89 8.78 8.92 -3.29
CA LEU A 89 9.64 10.09 -3.10
C LEU A 89 10.99 9.94 -3.82
N LYS A 90 11.61 8.74 -3.79
CA LYS A 90 12.82 8.46 -4.58
C LYS A 90 12.57 8.60 -6.08
N GLY A 91 11.35 8.32 -6.54
CA GLY A 91 10.90 8.55 -7.91
C GLY A 91 10.58 10.02 -8.23
N GLY A 92 10.84 10.96 -7.32
CA GLY A 92 10.63 12.40 -7.54
C GLY A 92 9.21 12.90 -7.25
N CYS A 93 8.34 12.08 -6.64
CA CYS A 93 7.02 12.54 -6.21
C CYS A 93 7.16 13.57 -5.09
N ASP A 94 6.46 14.70 -5.20
CA ASP A 94 6.45 15.68 -4.13
C ASP A 94 5.64 15.19 -2.92
N ILE A 95 5.99 15.73 -1.75
CA ILE A 95 5.44 15.26 -0.48
C ILE A 95 3.93 15.53 -0.33
N TYR A 96 3.43 16.61 -0.94
CA TYR A 96 2.02 16.96 -0.88
C TYR A 96 1.19 15.95 -1.67
N THR A 97 1.61 15.66 -2.90
CA THR A 97 0.98 14.65 -3.76
C THR A 97 1.02 13.27 -3.10
N LEU A 98 2.16 12.86 -2.54
CA LEU A 98 2.26 11.61 -1.79
C LEU A 98 1.30 11.57 -0.60
N SER A 99 1.20 12.66 0.17
CA SER A 99 0.31 12.74 1.33
C SER A 99 -1.16 12.53 0.94
N LYS A 100 -1.57 13.07 -0.22
CA LYS A 100 -2.91 12.85 -0.79
C LYS A 100 -3.10 11.40 -1.21
N MET A 101 -2.14 10.80 -1.91
CA MET A 101 -2.20 9.38 -2.33
C MET A 101 -2.30 8.42 -1.15
N MET A 102 -1.58 8.68 -0.06
CA MET A 102 -1.63 7.86 1.15
C MET A 102 -2.87 8.11 2.01
N GLY A 103 -3.66 9.14 1.67
CA GLY A 103 -4.84 9.52 2.43
C GLY A 103 -4.49 9.93 3.86
N HIS A 104 -3.42 10.71 4.05
CA HIS A 104 -3.11 11.28 5.36
C HIS A 104 -3.88 12.59 5.54
N SER A 105 -4.57 12.75 6.68
CA SER A 105 -5.25 14.02 7.02
C SER A 105 -4.30 15.10 7.51
N ASN A 106 -3.06 14.72 7.85
CA ASN A 106 -2.01 15.63 8.27
C ASN A 106 -0.72 15.26 7.54
N ILE A 107 -0.15 16.22 6.83
CA ILE A 107 1.09 16.07 6.07
C ILE A 107 2.28 15.72 6.98
N LYS A 108 2.23 16.06 8.28
CA LYS A 108 3.26 15.71 9.26
C LYS A 108 3.52 14.20 9.38
N ILE A 109 2.52 13.38 9.06
CA ILE A 109 2.71 11.92 9.03
C ILE A 109 3.56 11.53 7.81
N THR A 110 3.40 12.25 6.69
CA THR A 110 4.18 12.03 5.46
C THR A 110 5.59 12.62 5.56
N THR A 111 5.82 13.69 6.34
CA THR A 111 7.17 14.25 6.58
C THR A 111 8.10 13.30 7.35
N GLY A 112 7.57 12.25 7.99
CA GLY A 112 8.43 11.19 8.52
C GLY A 112 9.27 10.50 7.42
N TYR A 113 8.74 10.42 6.20
CA TYR A 113 9.41 9.73 5.07
C TYR A 113 10.56 10.52 4.47
N THR A 114 10.55 11.84 4.57
CA THR A 114 11.61 12.66 3.97
C THR A 114 12.95 12.46 4.67
N TRP A 115 12.95 12.18 5.99
CA TRP A 115 14.18 11.87 6.73
C TRP A 115 14.93 10.66 6.14
N LEU A 116 14.20 9.63 5.70
CA LEU A 116 14.80 8.44 5.09
C LEU A 116 15.52 8.75 3.77
N ILE A 117 15.06 9.77 3.03
CA ILE A 117 15.71 10.20 1.78
C ILE A 117 16.93 11.05 2.09
N THR A 118 16.82 11.93 3.08
CA THR A 118 17.94 12.76 3.51
C THR A 118 19.12 11.91 3.97
N ASP A 119 18.86 10.81 4.69
CA ASP A 119 19.91 9.89 5.12
C ASP A 119 20.49 9.09 3.94
N ASP A 120 19.67 8.68 2.97
CA ASP A 120 20.14 8.05 1.73
C ASP A 120 21.02 9.00 0.90
N LEU A 121 20.63 10.27 0.79
CA LEU A 121 21.39 11.32 0.12
C LEU A 121 22.71 11.60 0.83
N ARG A 122 22.71 11.71 2.17
CA ARG A 122 23.94 11.87 2.95
C ARG A 122 24.88 10.68 2.74
N ALA A 123 24.35 9.46 2.80
CA ALA A 123 25.15 8.26 2.55
C ALA A 123 25.76 8.21 1.13
N GLN A 124 25.10 8.81 0.13
CA GLN A 124 25.66 8.95 -1.21
C GLN A 124 26.70 10.07 -1.28
N LEU A 125 26.50 11.20 -0.60
CA LEU A 125 27.47 12.28 -0.52
C LEU A 125 28.80 11.80 0.07
N TYR A 126 28.78 10.97 1.12
CA TYR A 126 30.00 10.41 1.72
C TYR A 126 30.77 9.44 0.80
N LYS A 127 30.22 9.04 -0.35
CA LYS A 127 30.95 8.29 -1.38
C LYS A 127 31.68 9.21 -2.36
N HIS A 128 31.50 10.52 -2.25
CA HIS A 128 32.15 11.49 -3.11
C HIS A 128 33.66 11.53 -2.81
N PRO A 129 34.55 11.51 -3.83
CA PRO A 129 36.00 11.48 -3.62
C PRO A 129 36.58 12.68 -2.86
N LEU A 130 35.82 13.77 -2.70
CA LEU A 130 36.22 14.96 -1.95
C LEU A 130 35.88 14.90 -0.45
N GLU A 131 35.21 13.84 0.02
CA GLU A 131 34.93 13.60 1.43
C GLU A 131 36.04 12.75 2.11
N TYR A 132 37.20 12.57 1.44
CA TYR A 132 38.44 12.00 1.97
C TYR A 132 39.54 13.05 2.09
#